data_AF-A0A945NFI4-F1
#
_entry.id   AF-A0A945NFI4-F1
#
_cell.length_a   1.000
_cell.length_b   1.000
_cell.length_c   1.000
_cell.angle_alpha   90.00
_cell.angle_beta   90.00
_cell.angle_gamma   90.00
#
_symmetry.space_group_name_H-M   'P 1'
#
loop_
_entity.id
_entity.type
_entity.pdbx_description
1 polymer ?
#
loop_
_entity_poly.entity_id
_entity_poly.type
_entity_poly.pdbx_seq_one_letter_code
_entity_poly.pdbx_strand_id
1 'polypeptide(L)'
;MYNRYFLWQFAGRGPANESGVTPMGANSREDGVDWSQFGMPLAFLIGLLGMFYHGSKDQRMSFSVMSLFLLTGYAIILYLNQDDPQPRERDYSYVGSFFAFSIWIGVGVSAIGEFIEKKIANIDLRKRMLSITLLLIIIFMPGKMMSVNYHSHDRSGNYVAWDYSYNILQSVGPNGILFTNGDNDTFPLWYLQEVENIRKDVAVVNLSLLNTPWYIKQWKEARSADTKFINLSDNQVDAITSRLQRWEEKKVQVPVQNDPKNEEGFIEWNLKPTFAGQALRVQDIMILRIIKDANWKVPIYFAVTVSQSNRIGLDSYLDMQGLTFQLKSHKTKPVDQDMMYKNLMTQIGPNDWSTEFDVSRFNDDEEGDYANWSRDYKPGYMFRNLGNDKIYYNDQIIRLLQNYRSAYMQLAVTYYMDYQKEQRKKVPDTYLLADLSSKSVAVLDQMRFNIPEGTIPITSADLHYQVARLYGDLNRKDSMEDILEDLIEMEGVSPSNKVEYANVYYRELDNSEMAVNILSDLQNEYSKVENIIKVKGFSSISNRSWKSWQKAFPDIVSSLVYIYKSTNQNNEAEQVLVDWIFRFPDDTNAKKLLEEVRSLD
;
A
#
# COMPACT_ATOMS: atom_id res chain seq x y z
N MET A 1 -1.44 -22.81 6.84
CA MET A 1 -1.13 -21.59 7.62
C MET A 1 -0.09 -21.83 8.73
N TYR A 2 -0.40 -22.51 9.85
CA TYR A 2 0.53 -22.65 11.00
C TYR A 2 1.94 -23.18 10.64
N ASN A 3 2.03 -24.19 9.78
CA ASN A 3 3.32 -24.75 9.36
C ASN A 3 4.23 -23.69 8.73
N ARG A 4 3.66 -22.72 7.97
CA ARG A 4 4.42 -21.59 7.44
C ARG A 4 4.95 -20.73 8.56
N TYR A 5 4.08 -20.27 9.45
CA TYR A 5 4.47 -19.42 10.59
C TYR A 5 5.57 -20.04 11.43
N PHE A 6 5.43 -21.32 11.73
CA PHE A 6 6.42 -22.08 12.47
C PHE A 6 7.75 -22.17 11.70
N LEU A 7 7.72 -22.55 10.42
CA LEU A 7 8.92 -22.69 9.60
C LEU A 7 9.59 -21.35 9.28
N TRP A 8 8.86 -20.24 9.20
CA TRP A 8 9.44 -18.91 9.03
C TRP A 8 10.40 -18.54 10.16
N GLN A 9 10.14 -19.02 11.38
CA GLN A 9 11.01 -18.75 12.53
C GLN A 9 12.31 -19.57 12.51
N PHE A 10 12.33 -20.75 11.88
CA PHE A 10 13.43 -21.72 12.06
C PHE A 10 14.07 -22.23 10.76
N ALA A 11 13.42 -22.02 9.62
CA ALA A 11 13.86 -22.51 8.30
C ALA A 11 13.99 -21.38 7.29
N GLY A 12 12.98 -20.50 7.22
CA GLY A 12 13.02 -19.27 6.46
C GLY A 12 11.70 -18.91 5.76
N ARG A 13 11.62 -17.68 5.26
CA ARG A 13 10.44 -17.06 4.64
C ARG A 13 10.83 -16.40 3.32
N GLY A 14 10.05 -16.64 2.27
CA GLY A 14 10.21 -15.99 0.98
C GLY A 14 8.96 -16.10 0.11
N PRO A 15 8.87 -15.34 -0.99
CA PRO A 15 7.70 -15.31 -1.87
C PRO A 15 7.35 -16.69 -2.44
N ALA A 16 6.09 -17.11 -2.37
CA ALA A 16 5.69 -18.47 -2.75
C ALA A 16 5.85 -18.80 -4.25
N ASN A 17 6.04 -17.79 -5.10
CA ASN A 17 6.27 -17.94 -6.54
C ASN A 17 7.76 -18.08 -6.91
N GLU A 18 8.67 -17.89 -5.97
CA GLU A 18 10.12 -18.00 -6.23
C GLU A 18 10.60 -19.45 -6.33
N SER A 19 11.65 -19.65 -7.12
CA SER A 19 12.29 -20.95 -7.27
C SER A 19 13.00 -21.36 -5.98
N GLY A 20 12.72 -22.55 -5.46
CA GLY A 20 13.29 -23.04 -4.19
C GLY A 20 12.42 -22.77 -2.96
N VAL A 21 11.35 -21.99 -3.10
CA VAL A 21 10.37 -21.76 -2.04
C VAL A 21 9.29 -22.83 -2.07
N THR A 22 8.98 -23.43 -0.91
CA THR A 22 7.85 -24.37 -0.78
C THR A 22 6.59 -23.59 -0.37
N PRO A 23 5.51 -23.54 -1.19
CA PRO A 23 4.35 -22.69 -0.89
C PRO A 23 3.64 -23.04 0.42
N MET A 24 3.59 -24.32 0.82
CA MET A 24 2.94 -24.75 2.08
C MET A 24 1.49 -24.22 2.24
N GLY A 25 0.74 -24.20 1.14
CA GLY A 25 -0.64 -23.66 1.08
C GLY A 25 -0.73 -22.17 0.73
N ALA A 26 0.39 -21.49 0.51
CA ALA A 26 0.43 -20.11 0.02
C ALA A 26 -0.10 -19.99 -1.41
N ASN A 27 -0.86 -18.91 -1.66
CA ASN A 27 -1.10 -18.45 -3.02
C ASN A 27 0.08 -17.61 -3.53
N SER A 28 0.06 -17.19 -4.79
CA SER A 28 1.15 -16.45 -5.44
C SER A 28 1.39 -15.03 -4.90
N ARG A 29 0.58 -14.55 -3.95
CA ARG A 29 0.70 -13.23 -3.30
C ARG A 29 1.11 -13.35 -1.83
N GLU A 30 1.39 -14.57 -1.38
CA GLU A 30 1.76 -14.88 -0.02
C GLU A 30 3.16 -15.46 0.02
N ASP A 31 3.73 -15.48 1.21
CA ASP A 31 5.03 -16.11 1.42
C ASP A 31 4.86 -17.62 1.67
N GLY A 32 5.82 -18.37 1.13
CA GLY A 32 6.06 -19.78 1.42
C GLY A 32 7.25 -19.95 2.37
N VAL A 33 7.82 -21.14 2.39
CA VAL A 33 9.02 -21.48 3.17
C VAL A 33 10.22 -21.51 2.24
N ASP A 34 11.12 -20.54 2.41
CA ASP A 34 12.43 -20.54 1.78
C ASP A 34 13.43 -21.30 2.66
N TRP A 35 13.83 -22.48 2.21
CA TRP A 35 14.78 -23.34 2.94
C TRP A 35 16.23 -22.86 2.85
N SER A 36 16.52 -21.92 1.95
CA SER A 36 17.85 -21.41 1.65
C SER A 36 18.16 -20.06 2.30
N GLN A 37 17.14 -19.39 2.87
CA GLN A 37 17.28 -18.06 3.49
C GLN A 37 18.44 -18.00 4.52
N PHE A 38 18.55 -19.02 5.37
CA PHE A 38 19.63 -19.13 6.37
C PHE A 38 20.83 -19.94 5.88
N GLY A 39 20.91 -20.25 4.58
CA GLY A 39 21.83 -21.22 3.98
C GLY A 39 21.37 -22.65 4.26
N MET A 40 21.63 -23.15 5.48
CA MET A 40 21.00 -24.37 6.00
C MET A 40 20.13 -24.02 7.19
N PRO A 41 18.92 -24.60 7.32
CA PRO A 41 17.98 -24.32 8.41
C PRO A 41 18.43 -25.01 9.71
N LEU A 42 19.59 -24.64 10.24
CA LEU A 42 20.26 -25.29 11.36
C LEU A 42 19.40 -25.29 12.63
N ALA A 43 18.69 -24.20 12.91
CA ALA A 43 17.79 -24.09 14.05
C ALA A 43 16.69 -25.16 13.97
N PHE A 44 16.04 -25.30 12.81
CA PHE A 44 15.03 -26.32 12.58
C PHE A 44 15.60 -27.74 12.70
N LEU A 45 16.73 -28.03 12.05
CA LEU A 45 17.34 -29.37 12.06
C LEU A 45 17.82 -29.80 13.46
N ILE A 46 18.47 -28.90 14.19
CA ILE A 46 18.93 -29.16 15.56
C ILE A 46 17.72 -29.29 16.50
N GLY A 47 16.67 -28.49 16.30
CA GLY A 47 15.41 -28.62 17.05
C GLY A 47 14.76 -30.00 16.86
N LEU A 48 14.69 -30.51 15.62
CA LEU A 48 14.19 -31.86 15.36
C LEU A 48 15.06 -32.94 16.03
N LEU A 49 16.39 -32.83 15.92
CA LEU A 49 17.31 -33.73 16.61
C LEU A 49 17.05 -33.75 18.12
N GLY A 50 16.91 -32.57 18.73
CA GLY A 50 16.62 -32.44 20.15
C GLY A 50 15.26 -32.98 20.56
N MET A 51 14.24 -32.84 19.72
CA MET A 51 12.90 -33.40 19.95
C MET A 51 12.95 -34.93 20.04
N PHE A 52 13.60 -35.61 19.09
CA PHE A 52 13.76 -37.07 19.14
C PHE A 52 14.67 -37.52 20.28
N TYR A 53 15.75 -36.77 20.52
CA TYR A 53 16.70 -37.08 21.59
C TYR A 53 16.05 -36.98 22.98
N HIS A 54 15.31 -35.90 23.23
CA HIS A 54 14.55 -35.67 24.46
C HIS A 54 13.59 -36.84 24.72
N GLY A 55 12.82 -37.24 23.71
CA GLY A 55 11.88 -38.36 23.80
C GLY A 55 12.53 -39.70 24.12
N SER A 56 13.78 -39.92 23.66
CA SER A 56 14.53 -41.14 23.97
C SER A 56 15.11 -41.18 25.39
N LYS A 57 15.37 -40.02 26.00
CA LYS A 57 16.08 -39.89 27.29
C LYS A 57 15.15 -39.64 28.47
N ASP A 58 14.15 -38.78 28.28
CA ASP A 58 13.15 -38.44 29.31
C ASP A 58 11.77 -38.31 28.67
N GLN A 59 11.06 -39.43 28.65
CA GLN A 59 9.72 -39.49 28.06
C GLN A 59 8.71 -38.59 28.80
N ARG A 60 8.87 -38.40 30.12
CA ARG A 60 7.91 -37.63 30.92
C ARG A 60 8.05 -36.14 30.62
N MET A 61 9.27 -35.61 30.69
CA MET A 61 9.51 -34.21 30.38
C MET A 61 9.29 -33.92 28.88
N SER A 62 9.69 -34.85 28.01
CA SER A 62 9.43 -34.73 26.58
C SER A 62 7.94 -34.67 26.28
N PHE A 63 7.10 -35.43 27.00
CA PHE A 63 5.65 -35.37 26.86
C PHE A 63 5.09 -34.02 27.31
N SER A 64 5.62 -33.43 28.39
CA SER A 64 5.22 -32.09 28.86
C SER A 64 5.55 -31.00 27.82
N VAL A 65 6.78 -30.98 27.28
CA VAL A 65 7.17 -30.01 26.26
C VAL A 65 6.40 -30.22 24.96
N MET A 66 6.17 -31.47 24.56
CA MET A 66 5.33 -31.81 23.41
C MET A 66 3.89 -31.30 23.60
N SER A 67 3.33 -31.50 24.79
CA SER A 67 1.97 -31.03 25.09
C SER A 67 1.89 -29.51 24.99
N LEU A 68 2.88 -28.79 25.52
CA LEU A 68 2.97 -27.34 25.36
C LEU A 68 3.03 -26.94 23.89
N PHE A 69 3.90 -27.57 23.10
CA PHE A 69 4.03 -27.31 21.66
C PHE A 69 2.72 -27.53 20.89
N LEU A 70 2.03 -28.65 21.16
CA LEU A 70 0.77 -28.99 20.49
C LEU A 70 -0.38 -28.08 20.92
N LEU A 71 -0.50 -27.78 22.22
CA LEU A 71 -1.57 -26.96 22.76
C LEU A 71 -1.44 -25.49 22.36
N THR A 72 -0.21 -24.97 22.30
CA THR A 72 0.05 -23.56 21.91
C THR A 72 0.32 -23.38 20.41
N GLY A 73 0.30 -24.48 19.64
CA GLY A 73 0.42 -24.48 18.19
C GLY A 73 -0.87 -24.97 17.55
N TYR A 74 -0.91 -26.26 17.23
CA TYR A 74 -2.02 -26.88 16.49
C TYR A 74 -3.38 -26.76 17.19
N ALA A 75 -3.46 -26.87 18.52
CA ALA A 75 -4.75 -26.82 19.21
C ALA A 75 -5.40 -25.42 19.13
N ILE A 76 -4.61 -24.34 19.10
CA ILE A 76 -5.14 -22.98 18.92
C ILE A 76 -5.86 -22.86 17.58
N ILE A 77 -5.33 -23.49 16.52
CA ILE A 77 -5.96 -23.49 15.19
C ILE A 77 -7.34 -24.15 15.26
N LEU A 78 -7.42 -25.32 15.90
CA LEU A 78 -8.66 -26.08 16.05
C LEU A 78 -9.66 -25.33 16.92
N TYR A 79 -9.18 -24.71 18.00
CA TYR A 79 -10.01 -23.96 18.95
C TYR A 79 -10.59 -22.68 18.32
N LEU A 80 -9.76 -21.90 17.64
CA LEU A 80 -10.19 -20.66 17.01
C LEU A 80 -10.94 -20.88 15.71
N ASN A 81 -10.81 -22.05 15.08
CA ASN A 81 -11.39 -22.40 13.78
C ASN A 81 -11.20 -21.25 12.77
N GLN A 82 -9.95 -20.83 12.58
CA GLN A 82 -9.61 -19.63 11.82
C GLN A 82 -10.07 -19.72 10.36
N ASP A 83 -10.72 -18.67 9.87
CA ASP A 83 -11.14 -18.56 8.47
C ASP A 83 -9.94 -18.54 7.52
N ASP A 84 -10.10 -19.07 6.31
CA ASP A 84 -9.12 -19.02 5.22
C ASP A 84 -9.78 -18.36 3.99
N PRO A 85 -9.29 -17.21 3.50
CA PRO A 85 -8.05 -16.52 3.87
C PRO A 85 -8.17 -15.58 5.07
N GLN A 86 -7.06 -15.39 5.79
CA GLN A 86 -6.93 -14.33 6.80
C GLN A 86 -6.48 -13.00 6.14
N PRO A 87 -6.93 -11.85 6.66
CA PRO A 87 -6.57 -10.54 6.10
C PRO A 87 -5.10 -10.15 6.35
N ARG A 88 -4.44 -10.81 7.30
CA ARG A 88 -3.02 -10.63 7.61
C ARG A 88 -2.49 -11.84 8.36
N GLU A 89 -1.17 -11.98 8.36
CA GLU A 89 -0.50 -13.04 9.11
C GLU A 89 -0.67 -12.84 10.63
N ARG A 90 -0.78 -13.96 11.36
CA ARG A 90 -1.01 -14.00 12.83
C ARG A 90 -0.08 -14.97 13.54
N ASP A 91 1.17 -15.02 13.11
CA ASP A 91 2.23 -15.81 13.72
C ASP A 91 2.42 -15.54 15.22
N TYR A 92 2.21 -14.30 15.67
CA TYR A 92 2.28 -13.92 17.09
C TYR A 92 1.33 -14.71 18.00
N SER A 93 0.22 -15.25 17.48
CA SER A 93 -0.71 -16.10 18.26
C SER A 93 -0.09 -17.44 18.64
N TYR A 94 1.02 -17.83 18.01
CA TYR A 94 1.66 -19.14 18.16
C TYR A 94 3.05 -19.07 18.82
N VAL A 95 3.41 -17.92 19.38
CA VAL A 95 4.71 -17.71 20.05
C VAL A 95 5.01 -18.75 21.13
N GLY A 96 3.98 -19.26 21.81
CA GLY A 96 4.13 -20.34 22.79
C GLY A 96 4.74 -21.62 22.20
N SER A 97 4.36 -22.00 20.98
CA SER A 97 4.91 -23.20 20.35
C SER A 97 6.32 -22.96 19.82
N PHE A 98 6.65 -21.73 19.41
CA PHE A 98 8.00 -21.35 19.00
C PHE A 98 8.96 -21.42 20.18
N PHE A 99 8.54 -20.98 21.37
CA PHE A 99 9.31 -21.15 22.60
C PHE A 99 9.50 -22.63 22.96
N ALA A 100 8.44 -23.44 22.89
CA ALA A 100 8.53 -24.88 23.15
C ALA A 100 9.54 -25.57 22.21
N PHE A 101 9.56 -25.21 20.92
CA PHE A 101 10.52 -25.74 19.96
C PHE A 101 11.96 -25.27 20.23
N SER A 102 12.13 -24.02 20.69
CA SER A 102 13.45 -23.48 21.06
C SER A 102 14.12 -24.25 22.20
N ILE A 103 13.33 -24.82 23.12
CA ILE A 103 13.84 -25.75 24.15
C ILE A 103 14.48 -26.97 23.48
N TRP A 104 13.82 -27.55 22.48
CA TRP A 104 14.39 -28.68 21.76
C TRP A 104 15.64 -28.31 20.96
N ILE A 105 15.80 -27.08 20.47
CA ILE A 105 17.06 -26.64 19.87
C ILE A 105 18.19 -26.79 20.90
N GLY A 106 18.00 -26.30 22.14
CA GLY A 106 18.98 -26.46 23.22
C GLY A 106 19.27 -27.92 23.56
N VAL A 107 18.24 -28.77 23.63
CA VAL A 107 18.41 -30.22 23.83
C VAL A 107 19.17 -30.87 22.66
N GLY A 108 18.94 -30.43 21.43
CA GLY A 108 19.64 -30.90 20.23
C GLY A 108 21.13 -30.55 20.26
N VAL A 109 21.49 -29.36 20.75
CA VAL A 109 22.89 -28.99 21.00
C VAL A 109 23.53 -29.91 22.04
N SER A 110 22.80 -30.23 23.12
CA SER A 110 23.27 -31.20 24.12
C SER A 110 23.46 -32.61 23.52
N ALA A 111 22.57 -33.04 22.63
CA ALA A 111 22.69 -34.32 21.92
C ALA A 111 23.94 -34.38 21.04
N ILE A 112 24.27 -33.28 20.33
CA ILE A 112 25.52 -33.15 19.57
C ILE A 112 26.72 -33.23 20.52
N GLY A 113 26.66 -32.56 21.66
CA GLY A 113 27.69 -32.63 22.70
C GLY A 113 27.95 -34.06 23.17
N GLU A 114 26.93 -34.80 23.59
CA GLU A 114 27.06 -36.19 24.02
C GLU A 114 27.59 -37.11 22.90
N PHE A 115 27.22 -36.83 21.64
CA PHE A 115 27.77 -37.55 20.49
C PHE A 115 29.29 -37.34 20.33
N ILE A 116 29.76 -36.09 20.46
CA ILE A 116 31.20 -35.75 20.44
C ILE A 116 31.91 -36.47 21.60
N GLU A 117 31.32 -36.45 22.80
CA GLU A 117 31.89 -37.10 23.97
C GLU A 117 32.09 -38.61 23.81
N LYS A 118 31.14 -39.28 23.16
CA LYS A 118 31.19 -40.73 22.88
C LYS A 118 32.19 -41.10 21.79
N LYS A 119 32.37 -40.24 20.78
CA LYS A 119 33.25 -40.52 19.64
C LYS A 119 34.72 -40.17 19.89
N ILE A 120 34.99 -39.23 20.80
CA ILE A 120 36.33 -38.73 21.07
C ILE A 120 36.82 -39.17 22.45
N ALA A 121 37.74 -40.13 22.46
CA ALA A 121 38.34 -40.65 23.70
C ALA A 121 39.34 -39.67 24.35
N ASN A 122 40.04 -38.85 23.55
CA ASN A 122 41.02 -37.89 24.08
C ASN A 122 40.30 -36.72 24.79
N ILE A 123 40.58 -36.56 26.09
CA ILE A 123 39.90 -35.59 26.97
C ILE A 123 40.14 -34.14 26.53
N ASP A 124 41.36 -33.78 26.14
CA ASP A 124 41.70 -32.40 25.75
C ASP A 124 41.10 -32.05 24.40
N LEU A 125 41.16 -32.98 23.44
CA LEU A 125 40.53 -32.81 22.13
C LEU A 125 39.01 -32.70 22.26
N ARG A 126 38.39 -33.55 23.11
CA ARG A 126 36.96 -33.53 23.40
C ARG A 126 36.52 -32.18 23.98
N LYS A 127 37.22 -31.67 25.00
CA LYS A 127 36.91 -30.35 25.60
C LYS A 127 37.01 -29.24 24.56
N ARG A 128 38.09 -29.21 23.76
CA ARG A 128 38.27 -28.22 22.69
C ARG A 128 37.14 -28.28 21.66
N MET A 129 36.79 -29.48 21.19
CA MET A 129 35.73 -29.65 20.20
C MET A 129 34.36 -29.25 20.76
N LEU A 130 34.03 -29.63 21.99
CA LEU A 130 32.79 -29.19 22.64
C LEU A 130 32.70 -27.66 22.74
N SER A 131 33.78 -27.00 23.19
CA SER A 131 33.82 -25.54 23.28
C SER A 131 33.68 -24.88 21.91
N ILE A 132 34.38 -25.38 20.89
CA ILE A 132 34.31 -24.86 19.52
C ILE A 132 32.91 -25.06 18.94
N THR A 133 32.31 -26.25 19.08
CA THR A 133 30.96 -26.52 18.58
C THR A 133 29.93 -25.62 19.24
N LEU A 134 29.99 -25.46 20.57
CA LEU A 134 29.07 -24.57 21.29
C LEU A 134 29.24 -23.12 20.83
N LEU A 135 30.47 -22.64 20.71
CA LEU A 135 30.77 -21.30 20.23
C LEU A 135 30.25 -21.07 18.81
N LEU A 136 30.49 -22.01 17.90
CA LEU A 136 30.02 -21.94 16.52
C LEU A 136 28.49 -21.91 16.45
N ILE A 137 27.79 -22.73 17.23
CA ILE A 137 26.33 -22.74 17.24
C ILE A 137 25.77 -21.41 17.77
N ILE A 138 26.32 -20.90 18.88
CA ILE A 138 25.86 -19.65 19.50
C ILE A 138 26.13 -18.43 18.61
N ILE A 139 27.23 -18.42 17.85
CA ILE A 139 27.57 -17.29 16.97
C ILE A 139 26.87 -17.45 15.62
N PHE A 140 27.01 -18.60 14.96
CA PHE A 140 26.64 -18.75 13.57
C PHE A 140 25.12 -18.81 13.37
N MET A 141 24.40 -19.56 14.21
CA MET A 141 22.95 -19.72 14.03
C MET A 141 22.20 -18.40 14.32
N PRO A 142 22.31 -17.79 15.51
CA PRO A 142 21.74 -16.46 15.74
C PRO A 142 22.32 -15.38 14.83
N GLY A 143 23.63 -15.40 14.55
CA GLY A 143 24.29 -14.39 13.71
C GLY A 143 23.77 -14.40 12.27
N LYS A 144 23.57 -15.58 11.66
CA LYS A 144 22.99 -15.69 10.32
C LYS A 144 21.53 -15.25 10.31
N MET A 145 20.72 -15.71 11.27
CA MET A 145 19.32 -15.30 11.39
C MET A 145 19.18 -13.78 11.58
N MET A 146 20.02 -13.18 12.42
CA MET A 146 20.08 -11.73 12.61
C MET A 146 20.47 -11.05 11.30
N SER A 147 21.54 -11.46 10.63
CA SER A 147 22.00 -10.81 9.39
C SER A 147 20.94 -10.75 8.28
N VAL A 148 20.09 -11.78 8.19
CA VAL A 148 19.06 -11.87 7.14
C VAL A 148 17.78 -11.14 7.53
N ASN A 149 17.40 -11.16 8.81
CA ASN A 149 16.12 -10.63 9.27
C ASN A 149 16.21 -9.23 9.88
N TYR A 150 17.41 -8.73 10.22
CA TYR A 150 17.57 -7.49 10.98
C TYR A 150 16.90 -6.31 10.28
N HIS A 151 17.22 -6.08 9.00
CA HIS A 151 16.67 -4.94 8.26
C HIS A 151 15.13 -4.98 8.15
N SER A 152 14.52 -6.15 7.89
CA SER A 152 13.06 -6.26 7.76
C SER A 152 12.29 -6.15 9.08
N HIS A 153 12.97 -6.37 10.21
CA HIS A 153 12.41 -6.32 11.55
C HIS A 153 12.77 -5.05 12.31
N ASP A 154 13.82 -4.34 11.88
CA ASP A 154 14.17 -3.04 12.43
C ASP A 154 13.05 -2.03 12.11
N ARG A 155 12.63 -1.31 13.14
CA ARG A 155 11.61 -0.25 13.07
C ARG A 155 12.21 1.12 13.39
N SER A 156 13.52 1.18 13.64
CA SER A 156 14.24 2.42 13.87
C SER A 156 14.06 3.36 12.69
N GLY A 157 13.74 4.63 12.97
CA GLY A 157 13.50 5.64 11.94
C GLY A 157 12.14 5.54 11.23
N ASN A 158 11.34 4.50 11.45
CA ASN A 158 10.03 4.37 10.81
C ASN A 158 8.94 5.15 11.57
N TYR A 159 8.68 6.37 11.13
CA TYR A 159 7.68 7.28 11.74
C TYR A 159 6.32 7.28 11.06
N VAL A 160 6.07 6.37 10.10
CA VAL A 160 4.86 6.43 9.25
C VAL A 160 3.57 6.47 10.06
N ALA A 161 3.42 5.61 11.07
CA ALA A 161 2.21 5.55 11.88
C ALA A 161 1.96 6.87 12.66
N TRP A 162 3.03 7.52 13.11
CA TRP A 162 2.95 8.80 13.82
C TRP A 162 2.61 9.92 12.83
N ASP A 163 3.37 10.06 11.75
CA ASP A 163 3.24 11.16 10.76
C ASP A 163 1.88 11.09 10.05
N TYR A 164 1.45 9.90 9.65
CA TYR A 164 0.15 9.69 9.01
C TYR A 164 -1.01 10.12 9.90
N SER A 165 -0.93 9.79 11.20
CA SER A 165 -1.95 10.15 12.18
C SER A 165 -1.93 11.65 12.50
N TYR A 166 -0.75 12.22 12.65
CA TYR A 166 -0.57 13.65 12.85
C TYR A 166 -1.16 14.44 11.68
N ASN A 167 -0.84 14.04 10.45
CA ASN A 167 -1.33 14.69 9.22
C ASN A 167 -2.86 14.54 9.08
N ILE A 168 -3.45 13.40 9.44
CA ILE A 168 -4.91 13.25 9.52
C ILE A 168 -5.51 14.22 10.54
N LEU A 169 -5.00 14.26 11.78
CA LEU A 169 -5.52 15.17 12.81
C LEU A 169 -5.42 16.63 12.35
N GLN A 170 -4.29 17.04 11.78
CA GLN A 170 -4.08 18.40 11.29
C GLN A 170 -4.92 18.75 10.05
N SER A 171 -5.50 17.77 9.38
CA SER A 171 -6.49 18.01 8.30
C SER A 171 -7.89 18.33 8.85
N VAL A 172 -8.14 18.08 10.14
CA VAL A 172 -9.44 18.29 10.77
C VAL A 172 -9.46 19.66 11.44
N GLY A 173 -10.42 20.51 11.06
CA GLY A 173 -10.61 21.81 11.72
C GLY A 173 -10.96 21.72 13.22
N PRO A 174 -10.84 22.83 13.97
CA PRO A 174 -11.01 22.83 15.43
C PRO A 174 -12.35 22.23 15.90
N ASN A 175 -12.31 21.44 16.98
CA ASN A 175 -13.46 20.73 17.57
C ASN A 175 -14.19 19.75 16.60
N GLY A 176 -13.58 19.41 15.47
CA GLY A 176 -14.18 18.57 14.45
C GLY A 176 -14.46 17.14 14.91
N ILE A 177 -15.34 16.45 14.20
CA ILE A 177 -15.60 15.02 14.35
C ILE A 177 -14.91 14.32 13.17
N LEU A 178 -14.06 13.34 13.46
CA LEU A 178 -13.39 12.52 12.45
C LEU A 178 -13.90 11.09 12.56
N PHE A 179 -14.61 10.63 11.54
CA PHE A 179 -14.96 9.23 11.41
C PHE A 179 -13.78 8.43 10.86
N THR A 180 -13.47 7.34 11.56
CA THR A 180 -12.43 6.36 11.20
C THR A 180 -13.05 4.96 11.08
N ASN A 181 -12.34 4.02 10.48
CA ASN A 181 -12.83 2.69 10.15
C ASN A 181 -11.81 1.60 10.53
N GLY A 182 -11.99 1.06 11.73
CA GLY A 182 -11.21 -0.08 12.24
C GLY A 182 -10.03 0.34 13.12
N ASP A 183 -9.24 -0.64 13.54
CA ASP A 183 -8.23 -0.40 14.58
C ASP A 183 -6.98 0.32 14.03
N ASN A 184 -6.59 -0.02 12.79
CA ASN A 184 -5.34 0.46 12.18
C ASN A 184 -5.33 1.97 11.90
N ASP A 185 -6.49 2.58 11.64
CA ASP A 185 -6.58 4.02 11.44
C ASP A 185 -6.88 4.78 12.74
N THR A 186 -7.56 4.14 13.69
CA THR A 186 -8.03 4.77 14.92
C THR A 186 -6.97 4.78 16.02
N PHE A 187 -6.29 3.66 16.26
CA PHE A 187 -5.41 3.55 17.43
C PHE A 187 -4.20 4.49 17.38
N PRO A 188 -3.53 4.67 16.23
CA PRO A 188 -2.47 5.68 16.12
C PRO A 188 -2.95 7.11 16.41
N LEU A 189 -4.17 7.48 15.99
CA LEU A 189 -4.77 8.78 16.30
C LEU A 189 -5.03 8.93 17.80
N TRP A 190 -5.62 7.92 18.44
CA TRP A 190 -5.84 7.93 19.89
C TRP A 190 -4.54 7.94 20.68
N TYR A 191 -3.49 7.27 20.20
CA TYR A 191 -2.16 7.37 20.81
C TYR A 191 -1.66 8.83 20.80
N LEU A 192 -1.75 9.53 19.67
CA LEU A 192 -1.37 10.94 19.60
C LEU A 192 -2.22 11.83 20.52
N GLN A 193 -3.51 11.54 20.66
CA GLN A 193 -4.38 12.31 21.54
C GLN A 193 -4.11 12.02 23.02
N GLU A 194 -4.12 10.76 23.44
CA GLU A 194 -4.09 10.37 24.84
C GLU A 194 -2.69 10.40 25.46
N VAL A 195 -1.67 10.03 24.68
CA VAL A 195 -0.28 9.99 25.16
C VAL A 195 0.45 11.27 24.81
N GLU A 196 0.40 11.69 23.54
CA GLU A 196 1.14 12.87 23.06
C GLU A 196 0.39 14.18 23.29
N ASN A 197 -0.88 14.17 23.69
CA ASN A 197 -1.66 15.41 23.90
C ASN A 197 -1.77 16.30 22.64
N ILE A 198 -1.85 15.70 21.46
CA ILE A 198 -2.03 16.40 20.18
C ILE A 198 -3.52 16.43 19.82
N ARG A 199 -4.05 17.61 19.46
CA ARG A 199 -5.40 17.77 18.91
C ARG A 199 -6.49 17.06 19.71
N LYS A 200 -6.46 17.18 21.04
CA LYS A 200 -7.50 16.65 21.95
C LYS A 200 -8.89 17.26 21.72
N ASP A 201 -8.96 18.36 20.97
CA ASP A 201 -10.22 18.96 20.53
C ASP A 201 -10.99 18.09 19.51
N VAL A 202 -10.30 17.27 18.72
CA VAL A 202 -10.91 16.42 17.67
C VAL A 202 -11.54 15.17 18.27
N ALA A 203 -12.76 14.83 17.86
CA ALA A 203 -13.41 13.59 18.23
C ALA A 203 -13.10 12.52 17.18
N VAL A 204 -12.19 11.60 17.51
CA VAL A 204 -11.85 10.47 16.65
C VAL A 204 -12.83 9.33 16.90
N VAL A 205 -13.85 9.22 16.05
CA VAL A 205 -14.99 8.32 16.22
C VAL A 205 -14.87 7.12 15.27
N ASN A 206 -14.45 5.98 15.82
CA ASN A 206 -14.41 4.70 15.10
C ASN A 206 -15.82 4.17 14.75
N LEU A 207 -16.08 3.99 13.45
CA LEU A 207 -17.35 3.48 12.93
C LEU A 207 -17.63 2.03 13.33
N SER A 208 -16.61 1.17 13.39
CA SER A 208 -16.78 -0.23 13.82
C SER A 208 -17.26 -0.33 15.26
N LEU A 209 -16.70 0.50 16.16
CA LEU A 209 -17.12 0.59 17.57
C LEU A 209 -18.46 1.31 17.75
N LEU A 210 -18.84 2.21 16.84
CA LEU A 210 -20.18 2.83 16.83
C LEU A 210 -21.33 1.84 16.64
N ASN A 211 -21.05 0.57 16.34
CA ASN A 211 -22.07 -0.48 16.38
C ASN A 211 -22.40 -0.94 17.81
N THR A 212 -21.65 -0.51 18.82
CA THR A 212 -21.75 -0.99 20.21
C THR A 212 -22.36 0.06 21.15
N PRO A 213 -23.27 -0.32 22.08
CA PRO A 213 -23.94 0.63 22.95
C PRO A 213 -22.99 1.34 23.93
N TRP A 214 -21.99 0.63 24.44
CA TRP A 214 -21.03 1.21 25.40
C TRP A 214 -20.24 2.36 24.79
N TYR A 215 -19.82 2.23 23.52
CA TYR A 215 -19.03 3.25 22.83
C TYR A 215 -19.86 4.48 22.47
N ILE A 216 -21.13 4.28 22.06
CA ILE A 216 -22.08 5.37 21.84
C ILE A 216 -22.31 6.15 23.16
N LYS A 217 -22.52 5.43 24.28
CA LYS A 217 -22.71 6.04 25.60
C LYS A 217 -21.48 6.81 26.08
N GLN A 218 -20.28 6.31 25.77
CA GLN A 218 -19.03 7.03 26.05
C GLN A 218 -18.98 8.37 25.28
N TRP A 219 -19.21 8.37 23.97
CA TRP A 219 -19.18 9.60 23.17
C TRP A 219 -20.29 10.60 23.51
N LYS A 220 -21.44 10.14 24.01
CA LYS A 220 -22.52 10.99 24.54
C LYS A 220 -22.04 11.89 25.70
N GLU A 221 -21.03 11.45 26.46
CA GLU A 221 -20.51 12.13 27.65
C GLU A 221 -19.12 12.75 27.44
N ALA A 222 -18.42 12.39 26.36
CA ALA A 222 -17.04 12.80 26.11
C ALA A 222 -16.84 14.28 25.79
N ARG A 223 -17.90 15.03 25.46
CA ARG A 223 -17.80 16.43 25.00
C ARG A 223 -18.63 17.42 25.82
N SER A 224 -18.12 18.67 25.87
CA SER A 224 -18.83 19.81 26.47
C SER A 224 -20.12 20.12 25.72
N ALA A 225 -21.05 20.83 26.37
CA ALA A 225 -22.38 21.10 25.82
C ALA A 225 -22.34 21.78 24.43
N ASP A 226 -21.36 22.67 24.19
CA ASP A 226 -21.23 23.41 22.94
C ASP A 226 -20.74 22.56 21.76
N THR A 227 -20.00 21.49 22.03
CA THR A 227 -19.40 20.60 21.02
C THR A 227 -20.03 19.20 21.01
N LYS A 228 -21.10 19.01 21.79
CA LYS A 228 -21.83 17.76 21.91
C LYS A 228 -22.56 17.41 20.61
N PHE A 229 -22.37 16.17 20.15
CA PHE A 229 -22.89 15.70 18.86
C PHE A 229 -23.72 14.40 18.96
N ILE A 230 -23.97 13.90 20.17
CA ILE A 230 -24.92 12.82 20.43
C ILE A 230 -25.88 13.28 21.52
N ASN A 231 -27.13 13.47 21.16
CA ASN A 231 -28.21 13.84 22.08
C ASN A 231 -29.25 12.72 22.14
N LEU A 232 -28.85 11.60 22.76
CA LEU A 232 -29.68 10.42 22.98
C LEU A 232 -29.69 10.04 24.46
N SER A 233 -30.81 9.49 24.95
CA SER A 233 -30.85 8.82 26.25
C SER A 233 -30.30 7.39 26.14
N ASP A 234 -29.88 6.80 27.26
CA ASP A 234 -29.34 5.43 27.28
C ASP A 234 -30.34 4.41 26.74
N ASN A 235 -31.62 4.57 27.08
CA ASN A 235 -32.70 3.73 26.55
C ASN A 235 -32.84 3.84 25.03
N GLN A 236 -32.62 5.03 24.46
CA GLN A 236 -32.63 5.21 22.99
C GLN A 236 -31.42 4.55 22.35
N VAL A 237 -30.24 4.66 22.96
CA VAL A 237 -29.03 3.97 22.49
C VAL A 237 -29.27 2.46 22.48
N ASP A 238 -29.72 1.90 23.61
CA ASP A 238 -29.97 0.47 23.74
C ASP A 238 -31.05 -0.02 22.76
N ALA A 239 -32.07 0.79 22.49
CA ALA A 239 -33.09 0.48 21.48
C ALA A 239 -32.53 0.44 20.05
N ILE A 240 -31.62 1.36 19.68
CA ILE A 240 -30.98 1.39 18.36
C ILE A 240 -30.04 0.19 18.20
N THR A 241 -29.28 -0.16 19.24
CA THR A 241 -28.27 -1.23 19.15
C THR A 241 -28.84 -2.63 19.28
N SER A 242 -30.01 -2.80 19.90
CA SER A 242 -30.62 -4.12 20.14
C SER A 242 -31.43 -4.67 18.98
N ARG A 243 -31.68 -3.88 17.92
CA ARG A 243 -32.57 -4.26 16.82
C ARG A 243 -31.93 -3.94 15.48
N LEU A 244 -32.08 -4.85 14.52
CA LEU A 244 -31.76 -4.56 13.13
C LEU A 244 -32.87 -3.68 12.53
N GLN A 245 -32.55 -2.44 12.17
CA GLN A 245 -33.52 -1.52 11.58
C GLN A 245 -33.69 -1.82 10.09
N ARG A 246 -34.83 -2.40 9.71
CA ARG A 246 -35.20 -2.55 8.30
C ARG A 246 -35.23 -1.20 7.60
N TRP A 247 -34.75 -1.18 6.38
CA TRP A 247 -34.62 0.03 5.59
C TRP A 247 -34.86 -0.27 4.12
N GLU A 248 -35.59 0.63 3.47
CA GLU A 248 -35.77 0.67 2.03
C GLU A 248 -35.14 1.96 1.51
N GLU A 249 -34.61 1.91 0.28
CA GLU A 249 -34.00 3.09 -0.32
C GLU A 249 -34.98 4.26 -0.34
N LYS A 250 -34.59 5.35 0.33
CA LYS A 250 -35.39 6.57 0.37
C LYS A 250 -34.52 7.80 0.51
N LYS A 251 -35.09 8.93 0.09
CA LYS A 251 -34.51 10.25 0.30
C LYS A 251 -34.51 10.58 1.78
N VAL A 252 -33.34 10.93 2.31
CA VAL A 252 -33.14 11.41 3.66
C VAL A 252 -32.76 12.88 3.58
N GLN A 253 -33.36 13.68 4.45
CA GLN A 253 -33.08 15.09 4.58
C GLN A 253 -32.51 15.41 5.96
N VAL A 254 -31.53 16.30 5.99
CA VAL A 254 -31.00 16.90 7.21
C VAL A 254 -31.12 18.42 7.06
N PRO A 255 -31.80 19.11 7.99
CA PRO A 255 -31.92 20.56 7.94
C PRO A 255 -30.57 21.23 8.10
N VAL A 256 -30.38 22.35 7.40
CA VAL A 256 -29.20 23.21 7.47
C VAL A 256 -29.67 24.57 7.96
N GLN A 257 -29.00 25.11 8.98
CA GLN A 257 -29.30 26.43 9.50
C GLN A 257 -28.11 27.36 9.22
N ASN A 258 -28.40 28.57 8.76
CA ASN A 258 -27.44 29.67 8.65
C ASN A 258 -26.25 29.44 7.68
N ASP A 259 -26.46 28.71 6.57
CA ASP A 259 -25.47 28.61 5.49
C ASP A 259 -25.95 29.37 4.23
N PRO A 260 -25.34 30.52 3.86
CA PRO A 260 -25.67 31.26 2.64
C PRO A 260 -25.48 30.46 1.35
N LYS A 261 -24.64 29.42 1.36
CA LYS A 261 -24.40 28.55 0.19
C LYS A 261 -25.45 27.44 0.06
N ASN A 262 -26.34 27.30 1.05
CA ASN A 262 -27.47 26.37 0.99
C ASN A 262 -28.80 27.16 0.98
N GLU A 263 -29.27 27.48 -0.22
CA GLU A 263 -30.55 28.17 -0.43
C GLU A 263 -31.77 27.31 -0.05
N GLU A 264 -31.65 25.97 -0.15
CA GLU A 264 -32.74 25.03 0.11
C GLU A 264 -33.01 24.84 1.62
N GLY A 265 -32.03 25.15 2.47
CA GLY A 265 -32.13 24.99 3.93
C GLY A 265 -32.04 23.55 4.42
N PHE A 266 -31.63 22.60 3.56
CA PHE A 266 -31.37 21.21 3.92
C PHE A 266 -30.37 20.56 2.96
N ILE A 267 -29.75 19.45 3.36
CA ILE A 267 -29.11 18.52 2.42
C ILE A 267 -29.99 17.29 2.23
N GLU A 268 -30.04 16.78 1.01
CA GLU A 268 -30.83 15.60 0.64
C GLU A 268 -29.99 14.59 -0.14
N TRP A 269 -30.10 13.31 0.21
CA TRP A 269 -29.50 12.22 -0.57
C TRP A 269 -30.32 10.94 -0.46
N ASN A 270 -30.07 9.99 -1.36
CA ASN A 270 -30.68 8.66 -1.32
C ASN A 270 -29.89 7.76 -0.37
N LEU A 271 -30.51 7.36 0.75
CA LEU A 271 -29.90 6.40 1.67
C LEU A 271 -30.37 4.98 1.32
N LYS A 272 -29.45 4.17 0.81
CA LYS A 272 -29.66 2.75 0.51
C LYS A 272 -29.49 1.88 1.76
N PRO A 273 -30.07 0.67 1.79
CA PRO A 273 -29.76 -0.29 2.85
C PRO A 273 -28.27 -0.64 2.85
N THR A 274 -27.64 -0.64 4.02
CA THR A 274 -26.20 -0.87 4.20
C THR A 274 -25.86 -2.23 4.79
N PHE A 275 -26.87 -3.01 5.17
CA PHE A 275 -26.74 -4.38 5.65
C PHE A 275 -27.62 -5.34 4.85
N ALA A 276 -26.99 -6.30 4.17
CA ALA A 276 -27.64 -7.36 3.38
C ALA A 276 -28.74 -6.86 2.40
N GLY A 277 -28.65 -5.60 1.95
CA GLY A 277 -29.67 -4.99 1.07
C GLY A 277 -31.04 -4.77 1.71
N GLN A 278 -31.18 -4.92 3.04
CA GLN A 278 -32.50 -4.92 3.71
C GLN A 278 -32.57 -4.03 4.96
N ALA A 279 -31.43 -3.64 5.52
CA ALA A 279 -31.38 -2.90 6.78
C ALA A 279 -30.23 -1.88 6.81
N LEU A 280 -30.23 -1.02 7.82
CA LEU A 280 -29.08 -0.19 8.17
C LEU A 280 -28.27 -0.84 9.30
N ARG A 281 -26.94 -0.73 9.22
CA ARG A 281 -26.07 -1.01 10.37
C ARG A 281 -26.22 0.11 11.40
N VAL A 282 -25.97 -0.23 12.66
CA VAL A 282 -26.05 0.72 13.78
C VAL A 282 -25.14 1.93 13.54
N GLN A 283 -23.90 1.72 13.08
CA GLN A 283 -22.97 2.81 12.76
C GLN A 283 -23.55 3.81 11.74
N ASP A 284 -24.33 3.35 10.75
CA ASP A 284 -24.86 4.18 9.67
C ASP A 284 -26.05 5.03 10.18
N ILE A 285 -26.86 4.45 11.07
CA ILE A 285 -27.89 5.18 11.84
C ILE A 285 -27.23 6.24 12.72
N MET A 286 -26.13 5.90 13.37
CA MET A 286 -25.39 6.82 14.24
C MET A 286 -24.76 7.96 13.45
N ILE A 287 -24.19 7.73 12.25
CA ILE A 287 -23.73 8.83 11.39
C ILE A 287 -24.86 9.82 11.13
N LEU A 288 -26.03 9.33 10.69
CA LEU A 288 -27.20 10.19 10.44
C LEU A 288 -27.63 10.97 11.69
N ARG A 289 -27.61 10.31 12.86
CA ARG A 289 -27.97 10.95 14.13
C ARG A 289 -26.96 12.02 14.53
N ILE A 290 -25.67 11.71 14.41
CA ILE A 290 -24.57 12.62 14.74
C ILE A 290 -24.65 13.88 13.87
N ILE A 291 -24.87 13.74 12.57
CA ILE A 291 -25.01 14.89 11.67
C ILE A 291 -26.18 15.78 12.12
N LYS A 292 -27.32 15.19 12.48
CA LYS A 292 -28.51 15.93 12.97
C LYS A 292 -28.26 16.61 14.31
N ASP A 293 -27.67 15.90 15.27
CA ASP A 293 -27.47 16.40 16.63
C ASP A 293 -26.32 17.42 16.71
N ALA A 294 -25.27 17.27 15.90
CA ALA A 294 -24.22 18.27 15.74
C ALA A 294 -24.76 19.58 15.16
N ASN A 295 -25.84 19.53 14.37
CA ASN A 295 -26.54 20.67 13.78
C ASN A 295 -25.58 21.70 13.16
N TRP A 296 -24.57 21.21 12.43
CA TRP A 296 -23.54 22.01 11.75
C TRP A 296 -22.70 22.93 12.67
N LYS A 297 -22.77 22.76 13.99
CA LYS A 297 -21.98 23.55 14.96
C LYS A 297 -20.51 23.15 15.00
N VAL A 298 -20.22 21.90 14.63
CA VAL A 298 -18.87 21.35 14.53
C VAL A 298 -18.68 20.75 13.14
N PRO A 299 -17.47 20.86 12.56
CA PRO A 299 -17.20 20.29 11.26
C PRO A 299 -17.08 18.76 11.34
N ILE A 300 -17.62 18.05 10.35
CA ILE A 300 -17.65 16.58 10.31
C ILE A 300 -16.77 16.10 9.15
N TYR A 301 -15.92 15.13 9.43
CA TYR A 301 -14.95 14.58 8.50
C TYR A 301 -15.01 13.05 8.47
N PHE A 302 -14.61 12.49 7.34
CA PHE A 302 -14.30 11.06 7.19
C PHE A 302 -12.82 10.94 6.82
N ALA A 303 -12.07 10.06 7.48
CA ALA A 303 -10.71 9.76 7.04
C ALA A 303 -10.73 9.15 5.63
N VAL A 304 -9.66 9.36 4.85
CA VAL A 304 -9.57 8.77 3.50
C VAL A 304 -9.62 7.25 3.49
N THR A 305 -9.26 6.61 4.61
CA THR A 305 -9.36 5.17 4.86
C THR A 305 -10.79 4.66 5.02
N VAL A 306 -11.77 5.54 5.24
CA VAL A 306 -13.19 5.16 5.30
C VAL A 306 -13.70 4.92 3.88
N SER A 307 -14.09 3.67 3.59
CA SER A 307 -14.63 3.31 2.28
C SER A 307 -15.90 4.11 1.94
N GLN A 308 -16.14 4.36 0.66
CA GLN A 308 -17.33 5.06 0.18
C GLN A 308 -18.65 4.43 0.68
N SER A 309 -18.69 3.09 0.76
CA SER A 309 -19.83 2.34 1.31
C SER A 309 -20.14 2.63 2.78
N ASN A 310 -19.17 3.15 3.54
CA ASN A 310 -19.33 3.53 4.95
C ASN A 310 -19.62 5.04 5.13
N ARG A 311 -19.82 5.79 4.04
CA ARG A 311 -20.16 7.24 4.06
C ARG A 311 -21.64 7.51 3.82
N ILE A 312 -22.47 6.47 3.86
CA ILE A 312 -23.94 6.53 3.78
C ILE A 312 -24.52 7.31 2.59
N GLY A 313 -23.77 7.46 1.49
CA GLY A 313 -24.22 8.14 0.26
C GLY A 313 -24.06 9.67 0.26
N LEU A 314 -23.23 10.22 1.16
CA LEU A 314 -22.99 11.67 1.28
C LEU A 314 -22.02 12.25 0.26
N ASP A 315 -21.56 11.48 -0.74
CA ASP A 315 -20.44 11.85 -1.62
C ASP A 315 -20.63 13.20 -2.34
N SER A 316 -21.86 13.59 -2.71
CA SER A 316 -22.09 14.89 -3.35
C SER A 316 -21.90 16.11 -2.42
N TYR A 317 -21.80 15.86 -1.12
CA TYR A 317 -21.62 16.85 -0.05
C TYR A 317 -20.25 16.71 0.63
N LEU A 318 -19.38 15.84 0.13
CA LEU A 318 -18.03 15.62 0.65
C LEU A 318 -17.00 16.23 -0.30
N ASP A 319 -16.09 17.05 0.23
CA ASP A 319 -14.88 17.44 -0.48
C ASP A 319 -13.63 16.91 0.23
N MET A 320 -12.63 16.56 -0.57
CA MET A 320 -11.34 16.09 -0.10
C MET A 320 -10.48 17.27 0.36
N GLN A 321 -9.88 17.14 1.55
CA GLN A 321 -9.01 18.13 2.20
C GLN A 321 -7.72 17.46 2.70
N GLY A 322 -7.03 16.77 1.79
CA GLY A 322 -5.83 15.99 2.05
C GLY A 322 -6.20 14.57 2.44
N LEU A 323 -5.88 14.15 3.67
CA LEU A 323 -6.18 12.82 4.19
C LEU A 323 -7.58 12.69 4.82
N THR A 324 -8.45 13.67 4.62
CA THR A 324 -9.85 13.66 5.09
C THR A 324 -10.82 14.13 4.01
N PHE A 325 -12.08 13.75 4.15
CA PHE A 325 -13.21 14.28 3.41
C PHE A 325 -14.10 15.08 4.37
N GLN A 326 -14.34 16.37 4.14
CA GLN A 326 -15.23 17.18 4.97
C GLN A 326 -16.66 17.14 4.44
N LEU A 327 -17.62 16.90 5.34
CA LEU A 327 -19.04 17.07 5.05
C LEU A 327 -19.39 18.56 5.05
N LYS A 328 -19.84 19.06 3.89
CA LYS A 328 -20.38 20.39 3.71
C LYS A 328 -21.90 20.38 3.80
N SER A 329 -22.44 21.51 4.22
CA SER A 329 -23.87 21.78 4.26
C SER A 329 -24.48 22.09 2.87
N HIS A 330 -23.72 21.97 1.78
CA HIS A 330 -24.17 22.20 0.41
C HIS A 330 -23.41 21.27 -0.55
N LYS A 331 -23.90 21.09 -1.77
CA LYS A 331 -23.20 20.28 -2.77
C LYS A 331 -21.85 20.93 -3.10
N THR A 332 -20.79 20.14 -3.14
CA THR A 332 -19.41 20.62 -3.33
C THR A 332 -18.73 19.91 -4.49
N LYS A 333 -17.62 20.48 -4.96
CA LYS A 333 -16.71 19.78 -5.88
C LYS A 333 -16.02 18.65 -5.10
N PRO A 334 -15.55 17.58 -5.75
CA PRO A 334 -14.88 16.48 -5.03
C PRO A 334 -13.61 16.89 -4.25
N VAL A 335 -12.99 18.03 -4.59
CA VAL A 335 -11.72 18.50 -4.04
C VAL A 335 -11.86 19.96 -3.63
N ASP A 336 -11.46 20.29 -2.40
CA ASP A 336 -11.31 21.66 -1.90
C ASP A 336 -9.86 22.11 -2.15
N GLN A 337 -9.63 22.82 -3.25
CA GLN A 337 -8.27 23.19 -3.71
C GLN A 337 -7.48 23.96 -2.64
N ASP A 338 -8.14 24.87 -1.91
CA ASP A 338 -7.47 25.73 -0.94
C ASP A 338 -6.99 24.93 0.26
N MET A 339 -7.84 24.05 0.79
CA MET A 339 -7.48 23.21 1.93
C MET A 339 -6.50 22.09 1.55
N MET A 340 -6.64 21.51 0.35
CA MET A 340 -5.66 20.56 -0.20
C MET A 340 -4.28 21.21 -0.32
N TYR A 341 -4.20 22.42 -0.89
CA TYR A 341 -2.95 23.16 -0.99
C TYR A 341 -2.36 23.44 0.38
N LYS A 342 -3.14 23.95 1.33
CA LYS A 342 -2.66 24.21 2.70
C LYS A 342 -2.12 22.96 3.38
N ASN A 343 -2.79 21.82 3.24
CA ASN A 343 -2.38 20.59 3.90
C ASN A 343 -1.17 19.93 3.22
N LEU A 344 -1.15 19.85 1.89
CA LEU A 344 -0.14 19.13 1.13
C LEU A 344 1.11 19.96 0.82
N MET A 345 0.95 21.25 0.51
CA MET A 345 2.04 22.11 0.06
C MET A 345 2.69 22.90 1.21
N THR A 346 2.09 22.91 2.40
CA THR A 346 2.74 23.46 3.60
C THR A 346 3.56 22.36 4.25
N GLN A 347 4.89 22.48 4.17
CA GLN A 347 5.81 21.53 4.78
C GLN A 347 6.05 21.86 6.25
N ILE A 348 5.97 20.83 7.09
CA ILE A 348 6.29 20.92 8.51
C ILE A 348 7.67 20.32 8.75
N GLY A 349 8.56 21.10 9.36
CA GLY A 349 9.96 20.76 9.58
C GLY A 349 10.87 21.08 8.38
N PRO A 350 12.20 20.99 8.57
CA PRO A 350 13.19 21.20 7.52
C PRO A 350 13.16 20.10 6.44
N ASN A 351 13.80 20.38 5.30
CA ASN A 351 13.81 19.50 4.13
C ASN A 351 14.52 18.17 4.37
N ASP A 352 15.53 18.15 5.23
CA ASP A 352 16.29 16.95 5.57
C ASP A 352 15.45 15.93 6.37
N TRP A 353 14.32 16.33 6.97
CA TRP A 353 13.45 15.39 7.67
C TRP A 353 12.94 14.28 6.76
N SER A 354 12.75 14.53 5.47
CA SER A 354 12.26 13.49 4.56
C SER A 354 13.28 12.37 4.32
N THR A 355 14.58 12.62 4.50
CA THR A 355 15.65 11.66 4.18
C THR A 355 16.53 11.28 5.37
N GLU A 356 16.89 12.23 6.24
CA GLU A 356 17.85 12.07 7.33
C GLU A 356 17.31 12.68 8.63
N PHE A 357 16.12 12.24 9.05
CA PHE A 357 15.50 12.77 10.27
C PHE A 357 16.31 12.44 11.54
N ASP A 358 16.72 13.49 12.24
CA ASP A 358 17.35 13.42 13.56
C ASP A 358 16.32 13.66 14.68
N VAL A 359 16.07 12.62 15.47
CA VAL A 359 15.14 12.64 16.61
C VAL A 359 15.55 13.67 17.67
N SER A 360 16.86 13.90 17.84
CA SER A 360 17.35 14.81 18.88
C SER A 360 16.88 16.24 18.68
N ARG A 361 16.68 16.64 17.41
CA ARG A 361 16.22 17.98 17.01
C ARG A 361 14.71 18.12 16.91
N PHE A 362 13.96 17.06 17.18
CA PHE A 362 12.51 17.04 16.92
C PHE A 362 11.72 18.03 17.78
N ASN A 363 12.18 18.26 19.01
CA ASN A 363 11.57 19.18 19.96
C ASN A 363 12.39 20.47 20.13
N ASP A 364 13.36 20.71 19.24
CA ASP A 364 14.11 21.96 19.29
C ASP A 364 13.24 23.09 18.73
N ASP A 365 13.02 24.11 19.55
CA ASP A 365 12.28 25.32 19.19
C ASP A 365 13.16 26.33 18.42
N GLU A 366 14.29 25.88 17.83
CA GLU A 366 15.17 26.76 17.09
C GLU A 366 14.43 27.41 15.89
N GLU A 367 14.52 28.74 15.79
CA GLU A 367 13.94 29.52 14.69
C GLU A 367 14.72 29.26 13.40
N GLY A 368 14.29 28.24 12.64
CA GLY A 368 14.65 28.08 11.23
C GLY A 368 13.62 28.70 10.29
N ASP A 369 13.95 28.82 9.00
CA ASP A 369 13.05 29.28 7.92
C ASP A 369 11.92 28.26 7.58
N TYR A 370 11.53 27.40 8.52
CA TYR A 370 10.52 26.36 8.33
C TYR A 370 9.43 26.41 9.40
N ALA A 371 8.24 25.90 9.06
CA ALA A 371 7.15 25.80 10.01
C ALA A 371 7.37 24.62 10.96
N ASN A 372 7.56 24.87 12.26
CA ASN A 372 7.62 23.79 13.25
C ASN A 372 6.26 23.12 13.43
N TRP A 373 6.25 21.88 13.92
CA TRP A 373 5.01 21.14 14.20
C TRP A 373 4.28 21.72 15.41
N SER A 374 3.00 21.39 15.59
CA SER A 374 2.17 21.92 16.67
C SER A 374 1.25 20.87 17.25
N ARG A 375 0.99 20.97 18.56
CA ARG A 375 -0.05 20.17 19.23
C ARG A 375 -1.45 20.69 18.93
N ASP A 376 -1.56 21.98 18.61
CA ASP A 376 -2.79 22.65 18.21
C ASP A 376 -3.01 22.57 16.70
N TYR A 377 -4.17 23.05 16.25
CA TYR A 377 -4.52 23.05 14.83
C TYR A 377 -3.54 23.90 14.02
N LYS A 378 -2.77 23.24 13.16
CA LYS A 378 -1.85 23.86 12.21
C LYS A 378 -1.82 23.02 10.93
N PRO A 379 -2.53 23.45 9.86
CA PRO A 379 -2.47 22.81 8.56
C PRO A 379 -1.04 22.68 8.04
N GLY A 380 -0.78 21.59 7.34
CA GLY A 380 0.53 21.25 6.80
C GLY A 380 0.95 19.85 7.23
N TYR A 381 1.69 19.17 6.36
CA TYR A 381 2.07 17.78 6.53
C TYR A 381 3.55 17.61 6.85
N MET A 382 3.80 16.60 7.66
CA MET A 382 5.13 16.15 8.04
C MET A 382 5.44 14.82 7.36
N PHE A 383 6.66 14.69 6.85
CA PHE A 383 7.16 13.48 6.21
C PHE A 383 8.55 13.19 6.74
N ARG A 384 8.67 12.29 7.72
CA ARG A 384 9.98 11.90 8.25
C ARG A 384 10.44 10.60 7.61
N ASN A 385 11.69 10.62 7.14
CA ASN A 385 12.46 9.47 6.72
C ASN A 385 11.90 8.69 5.51
N LEU A 386 10.83 9.13 4.86
CA LEU A 386 10.24 8.42 3.72
C LEU A 386 11.20 8.24 2.54
N GLY A 387 12.17 9.14 2.37
CA GLY A 387 13.26 9.06 1.39
C GLY A 387 14.53 8.37 1.88
N ASN A 388 14.53 7.76 3.08
CA ASN A 388 15.68 7.05 3.62
C ASN A 388 15.69 5.58 3.16
N ASP A 389 16.68 5.21 2.36
CA ASP A 389 16.85 3.87 1.80
C ASP A 389 17.25 2.79 2.84
N LYS A 390 17.70 3.20 4.03
CA LYS A 390 18.06 2.27 5.12
C LYS A 390 16.86 1.78 5.91
N ILE A 391 15.69 2.38 5.72
CA ILE A 391 14.49 2.05 6.48
C ILE A 391 13.64 1.07 5.70
N TYR A 392 13.27 -0.01 6.38
CA TYR A 392 12.42 -1.01 5.77
C TYR A 392 10.94 -0.62 5.84
N TYR A 393 10.34 -0.45 4.66
CA TYR A 393 8.90 -0.28 4.46
C TYR A 393 8.31 -1.55 3.87
N ASN A 394 7.34 -2.16 4.58
CA ASN A 394 6.62 -3.31 4.04
C ASN A 394 5.52 -2.88 3.06
N ASP A 395 5.03 -3.83 2.27
CA ASP A 395 3.98 -3.58 1.26
C ASP A 395 2.72 -2.91 1.79
N GLN A 396 2.32 -3.20 3.03
CA GLN A 396 1.12 -2.61 3.63
C GLN A 396 1.34 -1.13 3.94
N ILE A 397 2.54 -0.76 4.41
CA ILE A 397 2.95 0.63 4.59
C ILE A 397 3.02 1.34 3.24
N ILE A 398 3.66 0.74 2.24
CA ILE A 398 3.74 1.32 0.89
C ILE A 398 2.33 1.56 0.33
N ARG A 399 1.41 0.62 0.48
CA ARG A 399 -0.01 0.75 0.07
C ARG A 399 -0.72 1.86 0.83
N LEU A 400 -0.51 1.99 2.13
CA LEU A 400 -1.10 3.06 2.95
C LEU A 400 -0.63 4.44 2.46
N LEU A 401 0.65 4.59 2.14
CA LEU A 401 1.24 5.84 1.68
C LEU A 401 0.75 6.27 0.29
N GLN A 402 0.14 5.36 -0.50
CA GLN A 402 -0.51 5.74 -1.76
C GLN A 402 -1.72 6.67 -1.54
N ASN A 403 -2.28 6.75 -0.32
CA ASN A 403 -3.32 7.72 0.01
C ASN A 403 -2.82 9.17 -0.12
N TYR A 404 -1.57 9.44 0.28
CA TYR A 404 -0.97 10.76 0.07
C TYR A 404 -0.79 11.05 -1.42
N ARG A 405 -0.24 10.10 -2.18
CA ARG A 405 -0.09 10.27 -3.64
C ARG A 405 -1.42 10.53 -4.31
N SER A 406 -2.45 9.80 -3.91
CA SER A 406 -3.81 10.04 -4.38
C SER A 406 -4.25 11.47 -4.07
N ALA A 407 -3.97 12.00 -2.87
CA ALA A 407 -4.28 13.38 -2.52
C ALA A 407 -3.52 14.40 -3.40
N TYR A 408 -2.21 14.27 -3.55
CA TYR A 408 -1.41 15.12 -4.45
C TYR A 408 -1.92 15.05 -5.89
N MET A 409 -2.21 13.85 -6.39
CA MET A 409 -2.73 13.64 -7.74
C MET A 409 -4.10 14.29 -7.93
N GLN A 410 -5.02 14.19 -6.97
CA GLN A 410 -6.31 14.87 -7.05
C GLN A 410 -6.14 16.39 -7.14
N LEU A 411 -5.19 16.98 -6.41
CA LEU A 411 -4.90 18.40 -6.49
C LEU A 411 -4.25 18.78 -7.84
N ALA A 412 -3.22 18.05 -8.27
CA ALA A 412 -2.51 18.31 -9.53
C ALA A 412 -3.44 18.19 -10.75
N VAL A 413 -4.26 17.13 -10.79
CA VAL A 413 -5.26 16.89 -11.84
C VAL A 413 -6.33 17.98 -11.82
N THR A 414 -6.73 18.46 -10.64
CA THR A 414 -7.71 19.55 -10.57
C THR A 414 -7.16 20.83 -11.20
N TYR A 415 -5.92 21.22 -10.89
CA TYR A 415 -5.27 22.37 -11.55
C TYR A 415 -5.06 22.13 -13.05
N TYR A 416 -4.71 20.91 -13.45
CA TYR A 416 -4.53 20.55 -14.84
C TYR A 416 -5.85 20.60 -15.62
N MET A 417 -6.97 20.17 -15.04
CA MET A 417 -8.29 20.28 -15.64
C MET A 417 -8.72 21.74 -15.81
N ASP A 418 -8.44 22.59 -14.82
CA ASP A 418 -8.67 24.03 -14.92
C ASP A 418 -7.78 24.66 -16.01
N TYR A 419 -6.50 24.24 -16.13
CA TYR A 419 -5.58 24.63 -17.20
C TYR A 419 -6.14 24.25 -18.58
N GLN A 420 -6.54 22.99 -18.76
CA GLN A 420 -7.13 22.48 -19.99
C GLN A 420 -8.44 23.19 -20.36
N LYS A 421 -9.21 23.63 -19.37
CA LYS A 421 -10.44 24.40 -19.61
C LYS A 421 -10.12 25.83 -20.06
N GLU A 422 -9.12 26.46 -19.47
CA GLU A 422 -8.64 27.78 -19.86
C GLU A 422 -8.07 27.76 -21.29
N GLN A 423 -7.25 26.76 -21.60
CA GLN A 423 -6.60 26.59 -22.89
C GLN A 423 -7.62 26.45 -24.04
N ARG A 424 -8.77 25.83 -23.77
CA ARG A 424 -9.86 25.64 -24.74
C ARG A 424 -10.71 26.89 -24.98
N LYS A 425 -10.50 27.99 -24.25
CA LYS A 425 -11.22 29.24 -24.50
C LYS A 425 -10.77 29.89 -25.81
N LYS A 426 -11.66 30.67 -26.44
CA LYS A 426 -11.34 31.42 -27.68
C LYS A 426 -10.21 32.43 -27.50
N VAL A 427 -10.12 33.02 -26.31
CA VAL A 427 -9.06 33.93 -25.89
C VAL A 427 -8.63 33.47 -24.49
N PRO A 428 -7.62 32.60 -24.39
CA PRO A 428 -7.09 32.15 -23.10
C PRO A 428 -6.36 33.27 -22.37
N ASP A 429 -6.47 33.29 -21.04
CA ASP A 429 -5.63 34.13 -20.20
C ASP A 429 -4.23 33.50 -20.04
N THR A 430 -3.21 34.15 -20.63
CA THR A 430 -1.83 33.66 -20.61
C THR A 430 -1.23 33.59 -19.20
N TYR A 431 -1.59 34.51 -18.31
CA TYR A 431 -1.09 34.50 -16.94
C TYR A 431 -1.71 33.34 -16.16
N LEU A 432 -3.03 33.14 -16.29
CA LEU A 432 -3.73 32.04 -15.64
C LEU A 432 -3.24 30.67 -16.13
N LEU A 433 -2.96 30.52 -17.43
CA LEU A 433 -2.37 29.29 -17.97
C LEU A 433 -1.00 28.99 -17.35
N ALA A 434 -0.12 30.00 -17.27
CA ALA A 434 1.19 29.85 -16.68
C ALA A 434 1.11 29.52 -15.17
N ASP A 435 0.21 30.17 -14.44
CA ASP A 435 -0.04 29.90 -13.02
C ASP A 435 -0.55 28.47 -12.78
N LEU A 436 -1.58 28.04 -13.51
CA LEU A 436 -2.15 26.69 -13.36
C LEU A 436 -1.14 25.60 -13.76
N SER A 437 -0.41 25.79 -14.86
CA SER A 437 0.67 24.88 -15.26
C SER A 437 1.74 24.78 -14.18
N SER A 438 2.20 25.91 -13.65
CA SER A 438 3.22 25.95 -12.59
C SER A 438 2.72 25.29 -11.30
N LYS A 439 1.47 25.51 -10.92
CA LYS A 439 0.85 24.86 -9.75
C LYS A 439 0.73 23.36 -9.93
N SER A 440 0.26 22.89 -11.09
CA SER A 440 0.19 21.45 -11.37
C SER A 440 1.57 20.79 -11.25
N VAL A 441 2.60 21.37 -11.87
CA VAL A 441 3.97 20.85 -11.78
C VAL A 441 4.49 20.89 -10.35
N ALA A 442 4.33 22.00 -9.64
CA ALA A 442 4.79 22.14 -8.26
C ALA A 442 4.17 21.11 -7.30
N VAL A 443 2.88 20.78 -7.48
CA VAL A 443 2.21 19.74 -6.70
C VAL A 443 2.80 18.35 -6.98
N LEU A 444 3.10 18.05 -8.24
CA LEU A 444 3.73 16.77 -8.62
C LEU A 444 5.17 16.70 -8.09
N ASP A 445 5.95 17.77 -8.22
CA ASP A 445 7.33 17.84 -7.71
C ASP A 445 7.36 17.67 -6.20
N GLN A 446 6.47 18.36 -5.47
CA GLN A 446 6.36 18.22 -4.01
C GLN A 446 5.95 16.80 -3.60
N MET A 447 5.08 16.13 -4.36
CA MET A 447 4.73 14.73 -4.13
C MET A 447 5.96 13.82 -4.24
N ARG A 448 6.76 13.98 -5.31
CA ARG A 448 7.98 13.18 -5.53
C ARG A 448 9.03 13.45 -4.48
N PHE A 449 9.16 14.71 -4.04
CA PHE A 449 10.07 15.08 -2.96
C PHE A 449 9.66 14.45 -1.62
N ASN A 450 8.38 14.58 -1.23
CA ASN A 450 7.89 14.09 0.06
C ASN A 450 7.73 12.56 0.11
N ILE A 451 7.47 11.92 -1.05
CA ILE A 451 7.24 10.48 -1.18
C ILE A 451 8.03 9.95 -2.39
N PRO A 452 9.35 9.81 -2.26
CA PRO A 452 10.22 9.41 -3.37
C PRO A 452 9.87 8.03 -3.92
N GLU A 453 9.94 7.86 -5.24
CA GLU A 453 9.66 6.57 -5.89
C GLU A 453 10.70 5.49 -5.53
N GLY A 454 11.96 5.89 -5.30
CA GLY A 454 13.04 4.95 -4.99
C GLY A 454 12.87 4.19 -3.67
N THR A 455 12.29 4.83 -2.66
CA THR A 455 12.05 4.22 -1.33
C THR A 455 10.61 3.76 -1.16
N ILE A 456 9.65 4.53 -1.67
CA ILE A 456 8.23 4.23 -1.62
C ILE A 456 7.73 4.06 -3.06
N PRO A 457 7.85 2.90 -3.71
CA PRO A 457 7.48 2.76 -5.12
C PRO A 457 5.99 3.05 -5.39
N ILE A 458 5.68 3.53 -6.60
CA ILE A 458 4.30 3.61 -7.10
C ILE A 458 3.91 2.21 -7.61
N THR A 459 3.09 1.50 -6.84
CA THR A 459 2.77 0.09 -7.15
C THR A 459 1.84 -0.09 -8.35
N SER A 460 1.20 0.98 -8.84
CA SER A 460 0.30 0.95 -10.00
C SER A 460 0.99 1.59 -11.20
N ALA A 461 1.32 0.77 -12.20
CA ALA A 461 1.88 1.23 -13.46
C ALA A 461 0.98 2.27 -14.15
N ASP A 462 -0.34 2.08 -14.12
CA ASP A 462 -1.30 3.01 -14.70
C ASP A 462 -1.28 4.38 -14.00
N LEU A 463 -1.13 4.41 -12.67
CA LEU A 463 -1.00 5.65 -11.93
C LEU A 463 0.34 6.34 -12.23
N HIS A 464 1.44 5.58 -12.25
CA HIS A 464 2.77 6.12 -12.54
C HIS A 464 2.83 6.70 -13.97
N TYR A 465 2.24 6.00 -14.94
CA TYR A 465 2.11 6.48 -16.31
C TYR A 465 1.25 7.75 -16.40
N GLN A 466 0.15 7.85 -15.65
CA GLN A 466 -0.64 9.09 -15.59
C GLN A 466 0.18 10.28 -15.06
N VAL A 467 1.07 10.06 -14.10
CA VAL A 467 2.01 11.10 -13.63
C VAL A 467 2.94 11.54 -14.78
N ALA A 468 3.52 10.58 -15.50
CA ALA A 468 4.38 10.84 -16.66
C ALA A 468 3.66 11.70 -17.71
N ARG A 469 2.43 11.31 -18.06
CA ARG A 469 1.57 12.04 -19.01
C ARG A 469 1.29 13.48 -18.58
N LEU A 470 1.00 13.71 -17.29
CA LEU A 470 0.77 15.06 -16.78
C LEU A 470 2.02 15.94 -16.91
N TYR A 471 3.21 15.40 -16.62
CA TYR A 471 4.46 16.12 -16.84
C TYR A 471 4.68 16.43 -18.33
N GLY A 472 4.50 15.46 -19.21
CA GLY A 472 4.60 15.63 -20.66
C GLY A 472 3.68 16.72 -21.20
N ASP A 473 2.39 16.66 -20.85
CA ASP A 473 1.37 17.63 -21.26
C ASP A 473 1.67 19.06 -20.74
N LEU A 474 2.42 19.18 -19.65
CA LEU A 474 2.88 20.44 -19.04
C LEU A 474 4.31 20.83 -19.48
N ASN A 475 4.83 20.20 -20.54
CA ASN A 475 6.15 20.46 -21.12
C ASN A 475 7.30 20.26 -20.13
N ARG A 476 7.23 19.19 -19.32
CA ARG A 476 8.31 18.66 -18.47
C ARG A 476 8.74 17.30 -19.01
N LYS A 477 9.35 17.32 -20.20
CA LYS A 477 9.74 16.11 -20.94
C LYS A 477 10.74 15.25 -20.14
N ASP A 478 11.75 15.88 -19.51
CA ASP A 478 12.76 15.17 -18.71
C ASP A 478 12.10 14.34 -17.58
N SER A 479 11.18 14.93 -16.82
CA SER A 479 10.47 14.20 -15.75
C SER A 479 9.53 13.11 -16.28
N MET A 480 9.00 13.28 -17.49
CA MET A 480 8.22 12.22 -18.15
C MET A 480 9.13 11.07 -18.59
N GLU A 481 10.31 11.38 -19.14
CA GLU A 481 11.31 10.40 -19.55
C GLU A 481 11.80 9.57 -18.36
N ASP A 482 12.20 10.22 -17.26
CA ASP A 482 12.62 9.54 -16.01
C ASP A 482 11.58 8.49 -15.55
N ILE A 483 10.31 8.85 -15.57
CA ILE A 483 9.22 7.96 -15.13
C ILE A 483 8.99 6.81 -16.13
N LEU A 484 9.12 7.09 -17.42
CA LEU A 484 8.94 6.05 -18.44
C LEU A 484 10.06 5.01 -18.39
N GLU A 485 11.28 5.41 -18.05
CA GLU A 485 12.41 4.49 -17.81
C GLU A 485 12.07 3.51 -16.68
N ASP A 486 11.64 4.02 -15.51
CA ASP A 486 11.20 3.21 -14.38
C ASP A 486 10.06 2.25 -14.77
N LEU A 487 9.10 2.72 -15.57
CA LEU A 487 7.94 1.93 -16.03
C LEU A 487 8.31 0.80 -16.98
N ILE A 488 9.36 0.95 -17.78
CA ILE A 488 9.84 -0.09 -18.70
C ILE A 488 10.49 -1.23 -17.92
N GLU A 489 11.22 -0.91 -16.86
CA GLU A 489 11.89 -1.89 -16.00
C GLU A 489 10.95 -2.55 -14.99
N MET A 490 9.84 -1.88 -14.64
CA MET A 490 8.88 -2.35 -13.65
C MET A 490 8.33 -3.76 -13.97
N GLU A 491 8.43 -4.66 -12.98
CA GLU A 491 7.90 -6.01 -13.09
C GLU A 491 6.36 -6.02 -13.14
N GLY A 492 5.80 -6.94 -13.93
CA GLY A 492 4.35 -7.15 -14.04
C GLY A 492 3.61 -6.18 -14.97
N VAL A 493 4.31 -5.22 -15.60
CA VAL A 493 3.75 -4.37 -16.65
C VAL A 493 3.41 -5.20 -17.89
N SER A 494 2.23 -4.94 -18.47
CA SER A 494 1.77 -5.67 -19.64
C SER A 494 2.59 -5.29 -20.89
N PRO A 495 2.84 -6.22 -21.83
CA PRO A 495 3.52 -5.89 -23.09
C PRO A 495 2.80 -4.80 -23.88
N SER A 496 1.46 -4.75 -23.83
CA SER A 496 0.68 -3.67 -24.47
C SER A 496 0.99 -2.30 -23.86
N ASN A 497 1.15 -2.22 -22.54
CA ASN A 497 1.53 -0.97 -21.88
C ASN A 497 2.94 -0.55 -22.30
N LYS A 498 3.90 -1.48 -22.37
CA LYS A 498 5.27 -1.17 -22.84
C LYS A 498 5.29 -0.67 -24.30
N VAL A 499 4.41 -1.17 -25.17
CA VAL A 499 4.20 -0.62 -26.52
C VAL A 499 3.69 0.82 -26.47
N GLU A 500 2.76 1.12 -25.58
CA GLU A 500 2.27 2.48 -25.39
C GLU A 500 3.40 3.42 -24.95
N TYR A 501 4.23 2.99 -23.99
CA TYR A 501 5.37 3.76 -23.51
C TYR A 501 6.38 4.04 -24.64
N ALA A 502 6.72 3.04 -25.45
CA ALA A 502 7.58 3.22 -26.62
C ALA A 502 6.99 4.23 -27.63
N ASN A 503 5.68 4.21 -27.84
CA ASN A 503 5.02 5.19 -28.70
C ASN A 503 5.08 6.61 -28.14
N VAL A 504 5.09 6.79 -26.81
CA VAL A 504 5.29 8.10 -26.18
C VAL A 504 6.72 8.60 -26.41
N TYR A 505 7.75 7.74 -26.27
CA TYR A 505 9.13 8.10 -26.60
C TYR A 505 9.25 8.65 -28.03
N TYR A 506 8.61 7.98 -28.99
CA TYR A 506 8.64 8.42 -30.38
C TYR A 506 7.85 9.74 -30.61
N ARG A 507 6.60 9.82 -30.13
CA ARG A 507 5.68 10.91 -30.49
C ARG A 507 5.87 12.19 -29.69
N GLU A 508 6.34 12.09 -28.46
CA GLU A 508 6.34 13.21 -27.51
C GLU A 508 7.73 13.56 -27.00
N LEU A 509 8.63 12.57 -26.88
CA LEU A 509 10.03 12.81 -26.51
C LEU A 509 10.97 12.94 -27.71
N ASP A 510 10.46 12.74 -28.94
CA ASP A 510 11.26 12.78 -30.17
C ASP A 510 12.46 11.79 -30.14
N ASN A 511 12.37 10.72 -29.35
CA ASN A 511 13.41 9.73 -29.12
C ASN A 511 13.07 8.41 -29.84
N SER A 512 13.32 8.37 -31.16
CA SER A 512 13.03 7.21 -31.99
C SER A 512 13.90 6.00 -31.69
N GLU A 513 15.15 6.22 -31.27
CA GLU A 513 16.09 5.14 -30.97
C GLU A 513 15.61 4.31 -29.77
N MET A 514 15.24 4.98 -28.68
CA MET A 514 14.72 4.30 -27.49
C MET A 514 13.41 3.58 -27.78
N ALA A 515 12.50 4.21 -28.54
CA ALA A 515 11.23 3.60 -28.95
C ALA A 515 11.45 2.30 -29.75
N VAL A 516 12.39 2.30 -30.70
CA VAL A 516 12.76 1.11 -31.48
C VAL A 516 13.36 0.04 -30.58
N ASN A 517 14.31 0.40 -29.71
CA ASN A 517 14.95 -0.55 -28.80
C ASN A 517 13.93 -1.30 -27.94
N ILE A 518 13.01 -0.57 -27.29
CA ILE A 518 11.94 -1.17 -26.47
C ILE A 518 11.09 -2.13 -27.30
N LEU A 519 10.64 -1.71 -28.48
CA LEU A 519 9.75 -2.51 -29.31
C LEU A 519 10.45 -3.76 -29.88
N SER A 520 11.73 -3.64 -30.27
CA SER A 520 12.55 -4.76 -30.73
C SER A 520 12.80 -5.77 -29.61
N ASP A 521 13.03 -5.31 -28.37
CA ASP A 521 13.14 -6.18 -27.21
C ASP A 521 11.83 -6.92 -26.92
N LEU A 522 10.69 -6.23 -27.01
CA LEU A 522 9.37 -6.86 -26.88
C LEU A 522 9.12 -7.90 -27.98
N GLN A 523 9.52 -7.65 -29.23
CA GLN A 523 9.42 -8.62 -30.33
C GLN A 523 10.28 -9.86 -30.06
N ASN A 524 11.49 -9.67 -29.53
CA ASN A 524 12.39 -10.76 -29.15
C ASN A 524 11.83 -11.58 -27.98
N GLU A 525 11.28 -10.92 -26.96
CA GLU A 525 10.62 -11.57 -25.82
C GLU A 525 9.40 -12.38 -26.25
N TYR A 526 8.55 -11.83 -27.12
CA TYR A 526 7.44 -12.57 -27.71
C TYR A 526 7.90 -13.88 -28.35
N SER A 527 8.96 -13.82 -29.16
CA SER A 527 9.53 -14.99 -29.84
C SER A 527 10.07 -16.03 -28.86
N LYS A 528 10.73 -15.59 -27.77
CA LYS A 528 11.18 -16.47 -26.67
C LYS A 528 10.00 -17.16 -25.98
N VAL A 529 8.97 -16.38 -25.60
CA VAL A 529 7.75 -16.88 -24.95
C VAL A 529 7.02 -17.88 -25.84
N GLU A 530 6.86 -17.58 -27.12
CA GLU A 530 6.23 -18.45 -28.10
C GLU A 530 6.98 -19.79 -28.22
N ASN A 531 8.31 -19.75 -28.31
CA ASN A 531 9.15 -20.95 -28.38
C ASN A 531 9.06 -21.80 -27.10
N ILE A 532 9.03 -21.16 -25.92
CA ILE A 532 8.85 -21.87 -24.63
C ILE A 532 7.51 -22.61 -24.62
N ILE A 533 6.44 -21.96 -25.07
CA ILE A 533 5.10 -22.58 -25.13
C ILE A 533 5.07 -23.74 -26.14
N LYS A 534 5.71 -23.58 -27.30
CA LYS A 534 5.83 -24.66 -28.31
C LYS A 534 6.57 -25.89 -27.78
N VAL A 535 7.60 -25.70 -26.96
CA VAL A 535 8.46 -26.80 -26.46
C VAL A 535 7.96 -27.41 -25.15
N LYS A 536 7.52 -26.59 -24.19
CA LYS A 536 7.19 -27.00 -22.81
C LYS A 536 5.70 -26.88 -22.46
N GLY A 537 4.86 -26.39 -23.37
CA GLY A 537 3.46 -26.07 -23.10
C GLY A 537 3.29 -24.98 -22.04
N PHE A 538 2.10 -24.87 -21.46
CA PHE A 538 1.74 -23.87 -20.44
C PHE A 538 2.25 -24.21 -19.02
N SER A 539 3.28 -25.06 -18.90
CA SER A 539 3.83 -25.46 -17.60
C SER A 539 4.61 -24.33 -16.92
N SER A 540 5.28 -23.48 -17.70
CA SER A 540 6.10 -22.36 -17.20
C SER A 540 5.46 -20.98 -17.41
N ILE A 541 4.49 -20.86 -18.32
CA ILE A 541 3.85 -19.58 -18.66
C ILE A 541 2.33 -19.76 -18.56
N SER A 542 1.68 -18.85 -17.83
CA SER A 542 0.22 -18.90 -17.69
C SER A 542 -0.49 -18.58 -19.00
N ASN A 543 -1.65 -19.20 -19.23
CA ASN A 543 -2.50 -18.89 -20.38
C ASN A 543 -2.92 -17.41 -20.43
N ARG A 544 -3.07 -16.77 -19.26
CA ARG A 544 -3.35 -15.33 -19.17
C ARG A 544 -2.20 -14.49 -19.70
N SER A 545 -0.96 -14.82 -19.31
CA SER A 545 0.25 -14.14 -19.79
C SER A 545 0.39 -14.29 -21.31
N TRP A 546 0.20 -15.51 -21.84
CA TRP A 546 0.25 -15.74 -23.28
C TRP A 546 -0.79 -14.93 -24.06
N LYS A 547 -2.04 -14.86 -23.58
CA LYS A 547 -3.07 -14.01 -24.20
C LYS A 547 -2.67 -12.53 -24.20
N SER A 548 -1.99 -12.06 -23.16
CA SER A 548 -1.48 -10.68 -23.10
C SER A 548 -0.46 -10.43 -24.22
N TRP A 549 0.47 -11.36 -24.42
CA TRP A 549 1.47 -11.29 -25.50
C TRP A 549 0.85 -11.36 -26.89
N GLN A 550 -0.11 -12.27 -27.10
CA GLN A 550 -0.83 -12.37 -28.38
C GLN A 550 -1.60 -11.10 -28.72
N LYS A 551 -2.14 -10.41 -27.71
CA LYS A 551 -2.83 -9.13 -27.89
C LYS A 551 -1.85 -8.01 -28.27
N ALA A 552 -0.66 -7.98 -27.67
CA ALA A 552 0.33 -6.92 -27.90
C ALA A 552 1.13 -7.09 -29.20
N PHE A 553 1.34 -8.31 -29.69
CA PHE A 553 2.20 -8.59 -30.83
C PHE A 553 1.87 -7.80 -32.12
N PRO A 554 0.60 -7.68 -32.55
CA PRO A 554 0.25 -6.82 -33.68
C PRO A 554 0.61 -5.35 -33.46
N ASP A 555 0.42 -4.84 -32.24
CA ASP A 555 0.71 -3.45 -31.89
C ASP A 555 2.23 -3.18 -31.87
N ILE A 556 3.03 -4.16 -31.42
CA ILE A 556 4.51 -4.11 -31.47
C ILE A 556 4.98 -3.94 -32.92
N VAL A 557 4.52 -4.85 -33.80
CA VAL A 557 4.92 -4.90 -35.22
C VAL A 557 4.47 -3.64 -35.95
N SER A 558 3.22 -3.22 -35.75
CA SER A 558 2.67 -2.00 -36.35
C SER A 558 3.45 -0.75 -35.92
N SER A 559 3.78 -0.63 -34.63
CA SER A 559 4.55 0.50 -34.11
C SER A 559 5.98 0.52 -34.67
N LEU A 560 6.66 -0.64 -34.73
CA LEU A 560 8.00 -0.76 -35.33
C LEU A 560 8.01 -0.31 -36.79
N VAL A 561 7.11 -0.87 -37.61
CA VAL A 561 7.03 -0.55 -39.04
C VAL A 561 6.75 0.94 -39.25
N TYR A 562 5.85 1.51 -38.44
CA TYR A 562 5.53 2.94 -38.51
C TYR A 562 6.74 3.82 -38.18
N ILE A 563 7.46 3.50 -37.09
CA ILE A 563 8.64 4.28 -36.68
C ILE A 563 9.74 4.15 -37.72
N TYR A 564 10.09 2.93 -38.15
CA TYR A 564 11.11 2.68 -39.18
C TYR A 564 10.81 3.41 -40.50
N LYS A 565 9.56 3.38 -40.97
CA LYS A 565 9.15 4.13 -42.17
C LYS A 565 9.29 5.64 -41.97
N SER A 566 8.98 6.14 -40.78
CA SER A 566 9.06 7.57 -40.48
C SER A 566 10.50 8.07 -40.30
N THR A 567 11.43 7.18 -39.94
CA THR A 567 12.88 7.46 -39.80
C THR A 567 13.71 7.10 -41.03
N ASN A 568 13.07 6.72 -42.16
CA ASN A 568 13.72 6.25 -43.41
C ASN A 568 14.57 4.98 -43.26
N GLN A 569 14.22 4.11 -42.31
CA GLN A 569 14.83 2.79 -42.09
C GLN A 569 14.02 1.71 -42.84
N ASN A 570 13.95 1.83 -44.17
CA ASN A 570 13.07 1.00 -45.02
C ASN A 570 13.46 -0.49 -45.00
N ASN A 571 14.75 -0.81 -44.93
CA ASN A 571 15.24 -2.19 -44.89
C ASN A 571 14.75 -2.92 -43.63
N GLU A 572 14.81 -2.24 -42.49
CA GLU A 572 14.35 -2.75 -41.20
C GLU A 572 12.83 -2.92 -41.19
N ALA A 573 12.09 -1.94 -41.74
CA ALA A 573 10.65 -2.04 -41.93
C ALA A 573 10.27 -3.23 -42.84
N GLU A 574 11.03 -3.46 -43.92
CA GLU A 574 10.83 -4.59 -44.83
C GLU A 574 11.00 -5.93 -44.08
N GLN A 575 12.08 -6.08 -43.31
CA GLN A 575 12.35 -7.30 -42.56
C GLN A 575 11.22 -7.65 -41.58
N VAL A 576 10.74 -6.66 -40.83
CA VAL A 576 9.63 -6.84 -39.88
C VAL A 576 8.34 -7.25 -40.59
N LEU A 577 8.02 -6.62 -41.73
CA LEU A 577 6.83 -6.96 -42.53
C LEU A 577 6.92 -8.35 -43.16
N VAL A 578 8.10 -8.76 -43.62
CA VAL A 578 8.33 -10.11 -44.17
C VAL A 578 8.09 -11.18 -43.11
N ASP A 579 8.61 -11.00 -41.88
CA ASP A 579 8.35 -11.95 -40.77
C ASP A 579 6.85 -12.00 -40.41
N TRP A 580 6.18 -10.84 -40.37
CA TRP A 580 4.74 -10.77 -40.12
C TRP A 580 3.93 -11.53 -41.18
N ILE A 581 4.19 -11.30 -42.47
CA ILE A 581 3.47 -11.95 -43.57
C ILE A 581 3.76 -13.45 -43.61
N PHE A 582 4.97 -13.87 -43.24
CA PHE A 582 5.28 -15.29 -43.10
C PHE A 582 4.39 -15.98 -42.05
N ARG A 583 4.08 -15.29 -40.94
CA ARG A 583 3.20 -15.78 -39.87
C ARG A 583 1.72 -15.64 -40.22
N PHE A 584 1.33 -14.56 -40.90
CA PHE A 584 -0.05 -14.22 -41.25
C PHE A 584 -0.20 -13.98 -42.76
N PRO A 585 -0.15 -15.05 -43.57
CA PRO A 585 -0.11 -14.92 -45.04
C PRO A 585 -1.38 -14.33 -45.65
N ASP A 586 -2.49 -14.27 -44.91
CA ASP A 586 -3.77 -13.74 -45.38
C ASP A 586 -3.93 -12.23 -45.10
N ASP A 587 -2.99 -11.58 -44.41
CA ASP A 587 -3.04 -10.14 -44.11
C ASP A 587 -2.72 -9.31 -45.36
N THR A 588 -3.77 -8.86 -46.05
CA THR A 588 -3.68 -8.06 -47.27
C THR A 588 -3.16 -6.64 -47.02
N ASN A 589 -3.36 -6.09 -45.83
CA ASN A 589 -2.88 -4.74 -45.48
C ASN A 589 -1.36 -4.75 -45.31
N ALA A 590 -0.83 -5.76 -44.61
CA ALA A 590 0.62 -5.91 -44.44
C ALA A 590 1.34 -6.12 -45.78
N LYS A 591 0.77 -6.89 -46.71
CA LYS A 591 1.33 -7.06 -48.06
C LYS A 591 1.40 -5.75 -48.84
N LYS A 592 0.34 -4.93 -48.76
CA LYS A 592 0.32 -3.61 -49.39
C LYS A 592 1.37 -2.68 -48.78
N LEU A 593 1.50 -2.67 -47.45
CA LEU A 593 2.54 -1.93 -46.74
C LEU A 593 3.96 -2.36 -47.16
N LEU A 594 4.18 -3.65 -47.36
CA LEU A 594 5.47 -4.19 -47.83
C LEU A 594 5.80 -3.71 -49.26
N GLU A 595 4.81 -3.69 -50.16
CA GLU A 595 4.98 -3.12 -51.51
C GLU A 595 5.27 -1.63 -51.47
N GLU A 596 4.62 -0.87 -50.59
CA GLU A 596 4.89 0.55 -50.38
C GLU A 596 6.34 0.79 -49.91
N VAL A 597 6.82 0.05 -48.91
CA VAL A 597 8.19 0.18 -48.39
C VAL A 597 9.22 -0.16 -49.47
N ARG A 598 9.01 -1.23 -50.25
CA ARG A 598 9.90 -1.65 -51.35
C ARG A 598 9.92 -0.70 -52.55
N SER A 599 8.95 0.19 -52.68
CA SER A 599 8.86 1.16 -53.78
C SER A 599 9.41 2.54 -53.43
N LEU A 600 9.82 2.73 -52.18
CA LEU A 600 10.45 3.95 -51.67
C LEU A 600 11.99 3.91 -51.70
N ASP A 601 12.56 2.74 -52.04
CA ASP A 601 13.97 2.54 -52.42
C ASP A 601 14.15 2.64 -53.94
#